data_AF-A0A380FCC9-F1
#
_entry.id   AF-A0A380FCC9-F1
#
_cell.length_a   1.000
_cell.length_b   1.000
_cell.length_c   1.000
_cell.angle_alpha   90.00
_cell.angle_beta   90.00
_cell.angle_gamma   90.00
#
_symmetry.space_group_name_H-M   'P 1'
#
loop_
_entity.id
_entity.type
_entity.pdbx_description
1 polymer ?
#
loop_
_entity_poly.entity_id
_entity_poly.type
_entity_poly.pdbx_seq_one_letter_code
_entity_poly.pdbx_strand_id
1 'polypeptide(L)' 'MQEGKCLYSLEAIPLEDLLNNPFNYEVDHIIPRSVSFDNSFNNKVLVKQEENSKKGNRTPFQYLSSSD' A
#
# COMPACT_ATOMS: atom_id res chain seq x y z
N MET A 1 13.60 -0.41 -1.26
CA MET A 1 12.71 -1.56 -0.97
C MET A 1 12.12 -1.38 0.42
N GLN A 2 10.96 -1.97 0.70
CA GLN A 2 10.13 -1.65 1.89
C GLN A 2 10.56 -2.31 3.21
N GLU A 3 11.70 -3.02 3.24
CA GLU A 3 12.23 -3.68 4.45
C GLU A 3 11.22 -4.58 5.20
N GLY A 4 10.29 -5.20 4.48
CA GLY A 4 9.27 -6.06 5.08
C GLY A 4 8.25 -5.30 5.94
N LYS A 5 7.94 -4.04 5.61
CA LYS A 5 6.93 -3.23 6.30
C LYS A 5 5.88 -2.66 5.35
N CYS A 6 4.65 -2.60 5.84
CA CYS A 6 3.57 -1.88 5.19
C CYS A 6 3.84 -0.38 5.32
N LEU A 7 3.94 0.34 4.20
CA LEU A 7 4.31 1.78 4.26
C LEU A 7 3.18 2.69 4.77
N TYR A 8 1.94 2.20 4.85
CA TYR A 8 0.79 2.97 5.31
C TYR A 8 0.55 2.82 6.81
N SER A 9 0.67 1.60 7.35
CA SER A 9 0.52 1.35 8.79
C SER A 9 1.85 1.28 9.55
N LEU A 10 2.98 1.21 8.85
CA LEU A 10 4.32 0.95 9.39
C LEU A 10 4.49 -0.41 10.08
N GLU A 11 3.46 -1.25 10.05
CA GLU A 11 3.49 -2.60 10.63
C GLU A 11 4.32 -3.55 9.78
N ALA A 12 4.87 -4.57 10.41
CA ALA A 12 5.63 -5.61 9.73
C ALA A 12 4.74 -6.43 8.78
N ILE A 13 5.33 -6.87 7.68
CA ILE A 13 4.83 -7.85 6.73
C ILE A 13 5.76 -9.07 6.86
N PRO A 14 5.41 -10.05 7.72
CA PRO A 14 6.19 -11.27 7.85
C PRO A 14 6.23 -12.02 6.52
N LEU A 15 7.41 -12.42 6.06
CA LEU A 15 7.56 -13.10 4.78
C LEU A 15 6.77 -14.43 4.75
N GLU A 16 6.76 -15.17 5.85
CA GLU A 16 5.99 -16.41 5.98
C GLU A 16 4.48 -16.16 5.81
N ASP A 17 3.94 -15.11 6.44
CA ASP A 17 2.54 -14.75 6.32
C ASP A 17 2.20 -14.25 4.90
N LEU A 18 3.11 -13.49 4.27
CA LEU A 18 2.95 -13.07 2.88
C LEU A 18 2.89 -14.26 1.91
N LEU A 19 3.70 -15.30 2.15
CA LEU A 19 3.73 -16.50 1.31
C LEU A 19 2.51 -17.41 1.55
N ASN A 20 2.09 -17.55 2.80
CA ASN A 20 0.96 -18.42 3.17
C ASN A 20 -0.40 -17.76 2.94
N ASN A 21 -0.50 -16.45 3.16
CA ASN A 21 -1.72 -15.66 3.10
C ASN A 21 -1.54 -14.41 2.20
N PRO A 22 -1.18 -14.56 0.91
CA PRO A 22 -0.88 -13.43 0.04
C PRO A 22 -2.06 -12.47 -0.15
N PHE A 23 -3.30 -12.96 0.00
CA PHE A 23 -4.53 -12.16 -0.16
C PHE A 23 -4.72 -11.10 0.93
N ASN A 24 -4.01 -11.20 2.06
CA ASN A 24 -4.02 -10.18 3.11
C ASN A 24 -3.21 -8.93 2.71
N TYR A 25 -2.48 -9.01 1.60
CA TYR A 25 -1.60 -7.96 1.10
C TYR A 25 -1.95 -7.61 -0.34
N GLU A 26 -1.85 -6.34 -0.68
CA GLU A 26 -2.17 -5.83 -2.00
C GLU A 26 -1.06 -4.93 -2.53
N VAL A 27 -0.86 -4.95 -3.85
CA VAL A 27 0.03 -4.02 -4.54
C VAL A 27 -0.78 -2.78 -4.90
N ASP A 28 -0.60 -1.72 -4.13
CA ASP A 28 -1.28 -0.43 -4.32
C ASP A 28 -0.46 0.52 -5.20
N HIS A 29 -1.17 1.44 -5.87
CA HIS A 29 -0.61 2.58 -6.57
C HIS A 29 -0.46 3.77 -5.62
N ILE A 30 0.78 4.21 -5.37
CA ILE A 30 1.07 5.33 -4.46
C ILE A 30 0.24 6.55 -4.89
N ILE A 31 0.39 6.97 -6.14
CA ILE A 31 -0.46 7.98 -6.76
C ILE A 31 -1.52 7.28 -7.62
N PRO A 32 -2.81 7.60 -7.43
CA PRO A 32 -3.88 7.04 -8.23
C PRO A 32 -3.62 7.10 -9.74
N ARG A 33 -3.80 5.96 -10.42
CA ARG A 33 -3.57 5.83 -11.86
C ARG A 33 -4.39 6.81 -12.68
N SER A 34 -5.58 7.21 -12.19
CA SER A 34 -6.44 8.20 -12.85
C SER A 34 -5.79 9.57 -12.99
N VAL A 35 -4.73 9.87 -12.22
CA VAL A 35 -4.03 11.15 -12.22
C VAL A 35 -2.59 10.99 -12.70
N SER A 36 -1.87 9.97 -12.22
CA SER A 36 -0.44 9.81 -12.54
C SER A 36 -0.20 9.18 -13.91
N PHE A 37 -1.12 8.35 -14.39
CA PHE A 37 -0.91 7.43 -15.52
C PHE A 37 0.34 6.53 -15.38
N ASP A 38 0.91 6.45 -14.17
CA ASP A 38 2.15 5.74 -13.89
C ASP A 38 1.83 4.32 -13.40
N ASN A 39 2.24 3.33 -14.20
CA ASN A 39 2.12 1.91 -13.88
C ASN A 39 3.49 1.24 -13.69
N SER A 40 4.56 2.04 -13.62
CA SER A 40 5.91 1.59 -13.34
C SER A 40 6.02 1.02 -11.92
N PHE A 41 7.13 0.31 -11.66
CA PHE A 41 7.42 -0.19 -10.32
C PHE A 41 7.58 0.94 -9.28
N ASN A 42 7.99 2.13 -9.71
CA ASN A 42 8.19 3.27 -8.82
C ASN A 42 6.89 3.78 -8.19
N ASN A 43 5.75 3.52 -8.83
CA ASN A 43 4.44 3.89 -8.31
C ASN A 43 3.72 2.71 -7.63
N LYS A 44 4.43 1.63 -7.26
CA LYS A 44 3.84 0.43 -6.66
C LYS A 44 4.42 0.15 -5.28
N VAL A 45 3.55 -0.19 -4.33
CA VAL A 45 3.92 -0.56 -2.96
C VAL A 45 3.10 -1.74 -2.49
N LEU A 46 3.72 -2.64 -1.72
CA LEU A 46 3.03 -3.73 -1.04
C LEU A 46 2.50 -3.24 0.31
N VAL A 47 1.20 -3.33 0.51
CA VAL A 47 0.52 -2.86 1.73
C VAL A 47 -0.48 -3.91 2.21
N LYS A 48 -0.95 -3.79 3.44
CA LYS A 48 -2.08 -4.61 3.92
C LYS A 48 -3.34 -4.24 3.15
N GLN A 49 -4.17 -5.23 2.83
CA GLN A 49 -5.43 -5.04 2.10
C GLN A 49 -6.34 -4.01 2.77
N GLU A 50 -6.42 -4.03 4.10
CA GLU A 50 -7.22 -3.08 4.87
C GLU A 50 -6.76 -1.64 4.67
N GLU A 51 -5.46 -1.40 4.64
CA GLU A 51 -4.88 -0.06 4.45
C GLU A 51 -5.11 0.44 3.02
N ASN A 52 -5.00 -0.44 2.02
CA ASN A 52 -5.35 -0.11 0.65
C ASN A 52 -6.84 0.26 0.51
N SER A 53 -7.71 -0.54 1.12
CA SER A 53 -9.16 -0.32 1.13
C SER A 53 -9.53 1.01 1.78
N LYS A 54 -8.90 1.35 2.90
CA LYS A 54 -9.09 2.63 3.58
C LYS A 54 -8.56 3.79 2.75
N LYS A 55 -7.36 3.69 2.14
CA LYS A 55 -6.79 4.76 1.30
C LYS A 55 -7.71 5.12 0.14
N GLY A 56 -8.20 4.13 -0.60
CA GLY A 56 -9.06 4.35 -1.78
C GLY A 56 -8.36 5.19 -2.86
N ASN A 57 -9.11 6.08 -3.52
CA ASN A 57 -8.59 6.90 -4.63
C ASN A 57 -7.87 8.19 -4.18
N ARG A 58 -7.11 8.10 -3.09
CA ARG A 58 -6.39 9.23 -2.47
C ARG A 58 -4.89 9.03 -2.56
N THR A 59 -4.11 10.10 -2.44
CA THR A 59 -2.67 10.01 -2.23
C THR A 59 -2.37 9.60 -0.78
N PRO A 60 -1.15 9.10 -0.46
CA PRO A 60 -0.82 8.72 0.91
C PRO A 60 -0.93 9.91 1.86
N PHE A 61 -0.56 11.12 1.42
CA PHE A 61 -0.73 12.34 2.21
C PHE A 61 -2.20 12.58 2.57
N GLN A 62 -3.11 12.54 1.58
CA GLN A 62 -4.54 12.73 1.81
C GLN A 62 -5.16 11.64 2.72
N TYR A 63 -4.66 10.41 2.62
CA TYR A 63 -5.10 9.32 3.48
C TYR A 63 -4.60 9.50 4.92
N LEU A 64 -3.30 9.68 5.11
CA LEU A 64 -2.68 9.78 6.43
C LEU A 64 -3.13 11.04 7.19
N SER A 65 -3.37 12.15 6.49
CA SER A 65 -3.92 13.38 7.09
C SER A 65 -5.42 13.32 7.40
N SER A 66 -6.13 12.26 7.00
CA SER A 66 -7.54 12.05 7.35
C SER A 66 -7.74 11.16 8.58
N SER A 67 -6.65 10.63 9.11
CA SER A 67 -6.62 9.73 10.27
C SER A 67 -6.25 10.45 11.57
N ASP A 68 -6.17 11.79 11.54
CA ASP A 68 -6.11 12.71 12.69
C ASP A 68 -7.51 13.24 13.01
#